data_AF-A0A177XVZ4-F1
#
_entry.id   AF-A0A177XVZ4-F1
#
_cell.length_a   1.000
_cell.length_b   1.000
_cell.length_c   1.000
_cell.angle_alpha   90.00
_cell.angle_beta   90.00
_cell.angle_gamma   90.00
#
_symmetry.space_group_name_H-M   'P 1'
#
loop_
_entity.id
_entity.type
_entity.pdbx_description
1 polymer ?
#
loop_
_entity_poly.entity_id
_entity_poly.type
_entity_poly.pdbx_seq_one_letter_code
_entity_poly.pdbx_strand_id
1 'polypeptide(L)'
;MKKTCFAVSIASVAILSGCATKTDEYEVKGYTSMANPASVYCVQQGGTLETVTENEQRLTYCLLPNDERIEEWDYYRQNHKEQ
;
A
#
# COMPACT_ATOMS: atom_id res chain seq x y z
N MET A 1 6.30 37.54 -60.99
CA MET A 1 5.43 37.41 -59.80
C MET A 1 4.45 36.28 -60.03
N LYS A 2 4.52 35.21 -59.21
CA LYS A 2 3.39 34.40 -58.72
C LYS A 2 3.96 33.42 -57.71
N LYS A 3 3.33 33.41 -56.54
CA LYS A 3 3.88 33.02 -55.25
C LYS A 3 3.75 31.50 -55.07
N THR A 4 4.74 30.93 -54.42
CA THR A 4 4.80 29.58 -53.84
C THR A 4 3.51 29.21 -53.11
N CYS A 5 2.93 28.06 -53.46
CA CYS A 5 1.98 27.29 -52.63
C CYS A 5 1.91 25.85 -53.18
N PHE A 6 2.90 25.02 -52.85
CA PHE A 6 2.69 23.58 -52.74
C PHE A 6 3.30 23.18 -51.41
N ALA A 7 2.54 23.51 -50.36
CA ALA A 7 2.79 23.06 -49.02
C ALA A 7 2.76 21.53 -49.00
N VAL A 8 3.91 20.94 -48.71
CA VAL A 8 4.10 19.86 -47.74
C VAL A 8 2.80 19.13 -47.39
N SER A 9 2.51 18.02 -48.06
CA SER A 9 1.45 17.09 -47.65
C SER A 9 1.80 15.67 -48.11
N ILE A 10 3.06 15.28 -47.90
CA ILE A 10 3.47 13.88 -47.94
C ILE A 10 4.08 13.59 -46.57
N ALA A 11 3.70 12.45 -46.00
CA ALA A 11 4.23 11.83 -44.78
C ALA A 11 3.61 12.31 -43.45
N SER A 12 2.43 11.80 -43.08
CA SER A 12 2.03 11.68 -41.66
C SER A 12 0.94 10.63 -41.39
N VAL A 13 0.84 9.52 -42.16
CA VAL A 13 -0.03 8.39 -41.78
C VAL A 13 0.79 7.11 -41.71
N ALA A 14 1.82 7.14 -40.87
CA ALA A 14 2.54 5.96 -40.44
C ALA A 14 2.06 5.59 -39.03
N ILE A 15 1.03 4.73 -39.01
CA ILE A 15 0.87 3.59 -38.08
C ILE A 15 1.14 3.93 -36.60
N LEU A 16 0.09 4.31 -35.89
CA LEU A 16 0.02 4.23 -34.42
C LEU A 16 -0.13 2.75 -34.01
N SER A 17 0.92 1.96 -34.13
CA SER A 17 1.00 0.65 -33.47
C SER A 17 1.34 0.88 -32.00
N GLY A 18 0.33 0.90 -31.14
CA GLY A 18 0.49 0.94 -29.69
C GLY A 18 1.07 -0.37 -29.16
N CYS A 19 1.99 -0.30 -28.21
CA CYS A 19 2.42 -1.48 -27.45
C CYS A 19 1.21 -2.02 -26.68
N ALA A 20 0.73 -3.20 -27.06
CA ALA A 20 -0.08 -4.00 -26.16
C ALA A 20 0.79 -4.34 -24.95
N THR A 21 0.49 -3.71 -23.82
CA THR A 21 1.11 -3.95 -22.53
C THR A 21 0.97 -5.44 -22.21
N LYS A 22 2.09 -6.13 -21.94
CA LYS A 22 2.03 -7.48 -21.37
C LYS A 22 1.29 -7.35 -20.05
N THR A 23 0.12 -7.98 -19.95
CA THR A 23 -0.59 -8.11 -18.69
C THR A 23 0.28 -9.03 -17.84
N ASP A 24 0.96 -8.48 -16.83
CA ASP A 24 1.52 -9.30 -15.76
C ASP A 24 0.32 -10.00 -15.11
N GLU A 25 0.06 -11.23 -15.53
CA GLU A 25 -0.93 -12.09 -14.93
C GLU A 25 -0.48 -12.29 -13.48
N TYR A 26 -1.18 -11.63 -12.56
CA TYR A 26 -0.93 -11.77 -11.14
C TYR A 26 -1.33 -13.20 -10.76
N GLU A 27 -0.38 -14.13 -10.85
CA GLU A 27 -0.57 -15.51 -10.39
C GLU A 27 -0.72 -15.44 -8.87
N VAL A 28 -1.97 -15.48 -8.38
CA VAL A 28 -2.25 -15.55 -6.95
C VAL A 28 -1.77 -16.91 -6.46
N LYS A 29 -0.52 -16.98 -6.00
CA LYS A 29 0.19 -18.19 -5.52
C LYS A 29 -0.37 -18.79 -4.20
N GLY A 30 -1.65 -18.58 -3.92
CA GLY A 30 -2.33 -19.00 -2.70
C GLY A 30 -2.49 -17.87 -1.69
N TYR A 31 -3.51 -18.00 -0.83
CA TYR A 31 -3.79 -17.06 0.25
C TYR A 31 -3.01 -17.47 1.51
N THR A 32 -1.95 -16.73 1.85
CA THR A 32 -1.32 -16.84 3.17
C THR A 32 -2.00 -15.85 4.11
N SER A 33 -2.77 -16.35 5.08
CA SER A 33 -3.23 -15.52 6.19
C SER A 33 -2.04 -15.24 7.10
N MET A 34 -1.57 -14.00 7.13
CA MET A 34 -0.57 -13.53 8.09
C MET A 34 -1.29 -12.77 9.20
N ALA A 35 -1.02 -13.14 10.44
CA ALA A 35 -1.50 -12.38 11.59
C ALA A 35 -0.86 -10.97 11.60
N ASN A 36 -1.56 -9.99 12.16
CA ASN A 36 -0.99 -8.65 12.36
C ASN A 36 0.17 -8.75 13.38
N PRO A 37 1.41 -8.42 13.00
CA PRO A 37 2.57 -8.56 13.88
C PRO A 37 2.47 -7.67 15.13
N ALA A 38 1.87 -6.48 15.03
CA ALA A 38 1.66 -5.61 16.18
C ALA A 38 0.66 -6.24 17.18
N SER A 39 -0.43 -6.80 16.67
CA SER A 39 -1.42 -7.48 17.50
C SER A 39 -0.84 -8.74 18.17
N VAL A 40 -0.06 -9.52 17.43
CA VAL A 40 0.67 -10.70 17.98
C VAL A 40 1.63 -10.27 19.08
N TYR A 41 2.40 -9.21 18.84
CA TYR A 41 3.35 -8.70 19.81
C TYR A 41 2.65 -8.25 21.10
N CYS A 42 1.57 -7.48 21.01
CA CYS A 42 0.77 -7.07 22.18
C CYS A 42 0.38 -8.27 23.07
N VAL A 43 -0.19 -9.31 22.46
CA VAL A 43 -0.62 -10.52 23.19
C VAL A 43 0.58 -11.28 23.76
N GLN A 44 1.71 -11.34 23.05
CA GLN A 44 2.94 -11.96 23.55
C GLN A 44 3.53 -11.23 24.78
N GLN A 45 3.33 -9.92 24.90
CA GLN A 45 3.71 -9.14 26.08
C GLN A 45 2.70 -9.25 27.23
N GLY A 46 1.68 -10.11 27.10
CA GLY A 46 0.64 -10.30 28.09
C GLY A 46 -0.46 -9.23 28.05
N GLY A 47 -0.45 -8.37 27.02
CA GLY A 47 -1.47 -7.36 26.83
C GLY A 47 -2.75 -7.90 26.19
N THR A 48 -3.78 -7.06 26.17
CA THR A 48 -5.05 -7.31 25.48
C THR A 48 -5.31 -6.23 24.43
N LEU A 49 -6.02 -6.60 23.36
CA LEU A 49 -6.31 -5.69 22.26
C LEU A 49 -7.63 -4.96 22.50
N GLU A 50 -7.59 -3.63 22.40
CA GLU A 50 -8.76 -2.77 22.44
C GLU A 50 -8.90 -2.03 21.12
N THR A 51 -9.90 -2.40 20.30
CA THR A 51 -10.21 -1.68 19.07
C THR A 51 -11.26 -0.60 19.33
N VAL A 52 -10.92 0.63 19.00
CA VAL A 52 -11.79 1.81 19.16
C VAL A 52 -11.99 2.52 17.82
N THR A 53 -12.99 3.39 17.76
CA THR A 53 -13.16 4.32 16.64
C THR A 53 -13.09 5.74 17.17
N GLU A 54 -12.06 6.48 16.76
CA GLU A 54 -11.77 7.85 17.18
C GLU A 54 -11.55 8.70 15.92
N ASN A 55 -12.13 9.90 15.86
CA ASN A 55 -12.04 10.78 14.69
C ASN A 55 -12.39 10.07 13.35
N GLU A 56 -13.41 9.20 13.36
CA GLU A 56 -13.82 8.38 12.21
C GLU A 56 -12.77 7.34 11.75
N GLN A 57 -11.71 7.11 12.53
CA GLN A 57 -10.66 6.13 12.26
C GLN A 57 -10.73 4.97 13.26
N ARG A 58 -10.59 3.74 12.76
CA ARG A 58 -10.46 2.55 13.61
C ARG A 58 -9.01 2.38 14.04
N LEU A 59 -8.76 2.43 15.34
CA LEU A 59 -7.46 2.26 15.97
C LEU A 59 -7.49 1.04 16.88
N THR A 60 -6.34 0.40 17.07
CA THR A 60 -6.19 -0.69 18.02
C THR A 60 -5.11 -0.33 19.04
N TYR A 61 -5.48 -0.39 20.31
CA TYR A 61 -4.58 -0.20 21.43
C TYR A 61 -4.19 -1.55 22.04
N CYS A 62 -2.98 -1.61 22.58
CA CYS A 62 -2.53 -2.64 23.49
C CYS A 62 -2.72 -2.15 24.93
N LEU A 63 -3.53 -2.89 25.71
CA LEU A 63 -3.67 -2.70 27.14
C LEU A 63 -2.71 -3.65 27.85
N LEU A 64 -1.63 -3.10 28.41
CA LEU A 64 -0.57 -3.87 29.05
C LEU A 64 -0.90 -4.22 30.52
N PRO A 65 -0.25 -5.25 31.11
CA PRO A 65 -0.53 -5.67 32.51
C PRO A 65 -0.21 -4.62 33.58
N ASN A 66 0.55 -3.58 33.24
CA ASN A 66 0.90 -2.44 34.10
C ASN A 66 -0.12 -1.28 33.97
N ASP A 67 -1.30 -1.55 33.42
CA ASP A 67 -2.36 -0.58 33.11
C ASP A 67 -1.95 0.49 32.06
N GLU A 68 -0.84 0.28 31.34
CA GLU A 68 -0.44 1.16 30.24
C GLU A 68 -1.27 0.88 29.00
N ARG A 69 -1.74 1.96 28.35
CA ARG A 69 -2.46 1.92 27.07
C ARG A 69 -1.62 2.60 26.00
N ILE A 70 -1.25 1.86 24.97
CA ILE A 70 -0.40 2.34 23.88
C ILE A 70 -0.94 1.82 22.54
N GLU A 71 -0.87 2.61 21.47
CA GLU A 71 -1.31 2.17 20.14
C GLU A 71 -0.44 0.99 19.66
N GLU A 72 -1.04 -0.04 19.06
CA GLU A 72 -0.37 -1.34 18.84
C GLU A 72 0.88 -1.22 17.95
N TRP A 73 0.84 -0.35 16.93
CA TRP A 73 1.96 -0.17 16.01
C TRP A 73 3.05 0.72 16.59
N ASP A 74 2.70 1.73 17.39
CA ASP A 74 3.66 2.51 18.17
C ASP A 74 4.43 1.62 19.13
N TYR A 75 3.72 0.74 19.85
CA TYR A 75 4.35 -0.23 20.73
C TYR A 75 5.26 -1.19 19.95
N TYR A 76 4.77 -1.76 18.84
CA TYR A 76 5.57 -2.64 18.00
C TYR A 76 6.84 -1.95 17.49
N ARG A 77 6.73 -0.76 16.88
CA ARG A 77 7.89 -0.01 16.33
C ARG A 77 8.89 0.39 17.40
N GLN A 78 8.45 0.76 18.60
CA GLN A 78 9.35 1.11 19.70
C GLN A 78 10.25 -0.06 20.10
N ASN A 79 9.75 -1.30 19.96
CA ASN A 79 10.44 -2.52 20.34
C ASN A 79 11.10 -3.27 19.16
N HIS A 80 11.00 -2.74 17.94
CA HIS A 80 11.53 -3.34 16.71
C HIS A 80 12.28 -2.32 15.84
N LYS A 81 13.03 -1.39 16.44
CA LYS A 81 13.69 -0.27 15.72
C LYS A 81 14.80 -0.66 14.73
N GLU A 82 15.17 -1.94 14.60
CA GLU A 82 16.24 -2.39 13.72
C GLU A 82 15.91 -3.75 13.05
N GLN A 83 15.16 -3.71 11.94
CA GLN A 83 15.18 -4.77 10.93
C GLN A 83 15.54 -4.19 9.56
#